data_AF-A0A8J9RY83-F1
#
_entry.id   AF-A0A8J9RY83-F1
#
_cell.length_a   1.000
_cell.length_b   1.000
_cell.length_c   1.000
_cell.angle_alpha   90.00
_cell.angle_beta   90.00
_cell.angle_gamma   90.00
#
_symmetry.space_group_name_H-M   'P 1'
#
loop_
_entity.id
_entity.type
_entity.pdbx_description
1 polymer ?
#
loop_
_entity_poly.entity_id
_entity_poly.type
_entity_poly.pdbx_seq_one_letter_code
_entity_poly.pdbx_strand_id
1 'polypeptide(L)'
;MLTFRRFPYNDFRNAGPLGKSIDAKGSSRTRKRKRWTSSASASLGEQSRGGDAPKVQRLAWGLAKFAGASALVLAAFVVALPSILSTKAGLRSTLAIVNRFVPGEIAIRQASLGWRKPVNIENLQWGDRASEAAGSALVEVPSIRSSASLWDIAKGHEYEVLISNPCVDGSLADDGTFRLQQVAQGKCASSAQALGKAEDGDEVVRFAAEGKFLSGHIFVSDGVIHGLPSAAKEVVGNDLHLTAIVGAKQLKTDGAEYNIEAEWVDHTPKPPKSRNIGRPLEPTVVKVASEHINAQLNGWRTTDGIILHEPITASFAYTPALAKYGFAKVAPLLANVAAVEEGGLVSVTVTPERMELPSERMAVRVEPLKLKIGRGPLLGKAIEFLASQGGGGVGQRGSLLQAQTSAIQVDVLDSGSLETQRLDLLVGGSTRGLHLATWGKVDPKNDQISMWLGFPAASLSRLGLKGLPREAMLPIAVQGSLHQPRVKWLDGYRKVAALATVYKPAAAEGSAETQPAAAPSLRRSVFQEALQSMAASEGALAEEVEVPPPIDGVLPWETVQEDGSIVSTVSEDADGDGILSAVVGTLGHLVRKAAVALGRILHIL
;
A
#
# COMPACT_ATOMS: atom_id res chain seq x y z
N MET A 1 -28.50 27.59 13.27
CA MET A 1 -27.56 27.87 14.39
C MET A 1 -27.28 26.52 15.04
N LEU A 2 -26.32 25.77 14.47
CA LEU A 2 -26.10 24.36 14.81
C LEU A 2 -24.92 24.27 15.77
N THR A 3 -25.24 23.84 16.99
CA THR A 3 -24.31 23.52 18.07
C THR A 3 -23.56 22.24 17.67
N PHE A 4 -22.23 22.32 17.59
CA PHE A 4 -21.37 21.15 17.37
C PHE A 4 -21.60 20.13 18.51
N ARG A 5 -22.16 18.96 18.18
CA ARG A 5 -22.10 17.79 19.06
C ARG A 5 -20.67 17.28 19.04
N ARG A 6 -19.94 17.50 20.13
CA ARG A 6 -18.73 16.75 20.45
C ARG A 6 -19.04 15.25 20.40
N PHE A 7 -18.29 14.50 19.59
CA PHE A 7 -18.17 13.05 19.77
C PHE A 7 -17.52 12.79 21.14
N PRO A 8 -18.05 11.88 21.98
CA PRO A 8 -17.39 11.49 23.21
C PRO A 8 -16.35 10.41 22.90
N TYR A 9 -15.07 10.72 23.08
CA TYR A 9 -14.02 9.72 23.19
C TYR A 9 -13.13 10.09 24.38
N ASN A 10 -13.36 9.40 25.51
CA ASN A 10 -12.44 9.34 26.64
C ASN A 10 -12.95 8.28 27.62
N ASP A 11 -12.27 7.13 27.69
CA ASP A 11 -12.12 6.37 28.92
C ASP A 11 -10.90 5.45 28.81
N PHE A 12 -9.71 6.04 28.97
CA PHE A 12 -8.54 5.35 29.51
C PHE A 12 -7.63 6.40 30.18
N ARG A 13 -7.87 6.66 31.47
CA ARG A 13 -6.92 7.31 32.37
C ARG A 13 -6.71 6.41 33.58
N ASN A 14 -5.53 5.80 33.66
CA ASN A 14 -4.94 5.39 34.93
C ASN A 14 -3.42 5.21 34.76
N ALA A 15 -2.67 6.28 35.03
CA ALA A 15 -1.33 6.24 35.63
C ALA A 15 -0.97 7.67 36.09
N GLY A 16 -0.71 7.82 37.38
CA GLY A 16 -0.48 9.09 38.06
C GLY A 16 0.91 9.71 37.82
N PRO A 17 1.18 10.88 38.44
CA PRO A 17 2.33 11.71 38.12
C PRO A 17 3.52 11.45 39.06
N LEU A 18 4.69 11.30 38.49
CA LEU A 18 6.01 11.45 39.11
C LEU A 18 6.86 12.20 38.07
N GLY A 19 7.64 13.24 38.33
CA GLY A 19 8.03 13.97 39.52
C GLY A 19 8.91 15.13 39.00
N LYS A 20 8.95 16.22 39.76
CA LYS A 20 9.62 17.47 39.41
C LYS A 20 11.14 17.34 39.30
N SER A 21 11.69 18.37 38.62
CA SER A 21 12.94 19.09 38.97
C SER A 21 14.26 18.48 38.50
N ILE A 22 14.99 19.23 37.65
CA ILE A 22 16.32 19.75 37.97
C ILE A 22 16.65 20.93 37.03
N ASP A 23 17.16 21.98 37.67
CA ASP A 23 17.75 23.20 37.10
C ASP A 23 19.03 22.93 36.29
N ALA A 24 19.27 23.72 35.24
CA ALA A 24 20.60 24.25 34.88
C ALA A 24 20.45 25.37 33.84
N LYS A 25 20.47 26.63 34.27
CA LYS A 25 21.63 27.56 34.15
C LYS A 25 22.50 27.38 32.90
N GLY A 26 22.50 28.44 32.10
CA GLY A 26 23.74 29.06 31.64
C GLY A 26 24.10 28.84 30.17
N SER A 27 24.00 29.91 29.37
CA SER A 27 25.09 30.33 28.48
C SER A 27 24.63 31.50 27.62
N SER A 28 24.92 32.70 28.12
CA SER A 28 25.05 33.91 27.32
C SER A 28 26.09 33.72 26.22
N ARG A 29 25.69 33.76 24.95
CA ARG A 29 26.60 33.98 23.83
C ARG A 29 26.18 35.18 23.00
N THR A 30 26.72 36.31 23.42
CA THR A 30 27.05 37.47 22.60
C THR A 30 27.80 37.05 21.33
N ARG A 31 27.29 37.41 20.14
CA ARG A 31 28.15 37.53 18.95
C ARG A 31 27.65 38.58 17.94
N LYS A 32 28.38 39.69 17.97
CA LYS A 32 28.88 40.49 16.83
C LYS A 32 27.87 41.03 15.81
N ARG A 33 27.37 42.24 16.10
CA ARG A 33 27.03 43.24 15.07
C ARG A 33 28.26 43.53 14.20
N LYS A 34 28.21 43.19 12.91
CA LYS A 34 29.12 43.73 11.89
C LYS A 34 28.66 45.15 11.54
N ARG A 35 29.39 46.14 12.07
CA ARG A 35 29.45 47.51 11.53
C ARG A 35 29.99 47.42 10.10
N TRP A 36 29.21 47.86 9.13
CA TRP A 36 29.73 48.31 7.84
C TRP A 36 30.06 49.79 7.98
N THR A 37 31.35 50.09 8.04
CA THR A 37 31.89 51.45 7.95
C THR A 37 32.17 51.77 6.50
N SER A 38 31.70 52.96 6.12
CA SER A 38 32.13 53.80 5.01
C SER A 38 33.63 53.73 4.70
N SER A 39 33.98 53.69 3.41
CA SER A 39 34.98 54.57 2.78
C SER A 39 35.22 54.18 1.33
N ALA A 40 34.85 55.07 0.40
CA ALA A 40 35.49 55.19 -0.90
C ALA A 40 35.25 56.61 -1.41
N SER A 41 36.10 57.51 -0.90
CA SER A 41 36.38 58.82 -1.47
C SER A 41 37.36 58.65 -2.64
N ALA A 42 36.92 58.99 -3.86
CA ALA A 42 37.77 59.26 -5.02
C ALA A 42 37.05 60.38 -5.79
N SER A 43 37.48 61.62 -5.61
CA SER A 43 38.58 62.29 -6.32
C SER A 43 38.01 63.18 -7.42
N LEU A 44 38.09 64.47 -7.13
CA LEU A 44 37.92 65.62 -8.02
C LEU A 44 38.42 65.35 -9.44
N GLY A 45 37.52 65.53 -10.39
CA GLY A 45 37.80 65.78 -11.80
C GLY A 45 36.99 67.00 -12.22
N GLU A 46 37.54 68.17 -11.94
CA GLU A 46 37.03 69.47 -12.33
C GLU A 46 37.43 69.71 -13.80
N GLN A 47 36.47 69.70 -14.74
CA GLN A 47 36.70 70.26 -16.06
C GLN A 47 35.42 70.71 -16.77
N SER A 48 35.42 72.00 -17.07
CA SER A 48 34.82 72.67 -18.23
C SER A 48 33.30 72.80 -18.34
N ARG A 49 32.85 73.99 -17.92
CA ARG A 49 32.05 74.94 -18.71
C ARG A 49 31.49 74.44 -20.05
N GLY A 50 30.18 74.61 -20.17
CA GLY A 50 29.59 75.30 -21.33
C GLY A 50 28.66 74.45 -22.19
N GLY A 51 27.38 74.86 -22.25
CA GLY A 51 26.51 74.56 -23.40
C GLY A 51 25.29 73.70 -23.08
N ASP A 52 24.15 74.37 -22.94
CA ASP A 52 22.79 73.89 -23.26
C ASP A 52 22.31 72.53 -22.73
N ALA A 53 21.77 72.54 -21.50
CA ALA A 53 20.90 71.45 -21.04
C ALA A 53 19.65 71.89 -20.24
N PRO A 54 18.72 72.69 -20.79
CA PRO A 54 17.37 72.83 -20.22
C PRO A 54 16.39 71.70 -20.65
N LYS A 55 16.82 70.75 -21.51
CA LYS A 55 15.93 69.71 -22.05
C LYS A 55 15.91 68.39 -21.24
N VAL A 56 17.02 67.98 -20.62
CA VAL A 56 17.09 66.68 -19.90
C VAL A 56 16.33 66.70 -18.57
N GLN A 57 16.38 67.83 -17.83
CA GLN A 57 15.68 67.97 -16.56
C GLN A 57 14.15 68.00 -16.71
N ARG A 58 13.64 68.55 -17.83
CA ARG A 58 12.20 68.52 -18.16
C ARG A 58 11.71 67.10 -18.51
N LEU A 59 12.54 66.30 -19.17
CA LEU A 59 12.25 64.88 -19.46
C LEU A 59 12.23 64.01 -18.20
N ALA A 60 13.20 64.18 -17.30
CA ALA A 60 13.24 63.44 -16.03
C ALA A 60 12.03 63.72 -15.12
N TRP A 61 11.56 64.97 -15.07
CA TRP A 61 10.36 65.32 -14.28
C TRP A 61 9.07 64.78 -14.91
N GLY A 62 8.99 64.75 -16.25
CA GLY A 62 7.89 64.10 -16.97
C GLY A 62 7.81 62.60 -16.68
N LEU A 63 8.95 61.89 -16.71
CA LEU A 63 9.03 60.48 -16.37
C LEU A 63 8.68 60.20 -14.91
N ALA A 64 9.12 61.04 -13.97
CA ALA A 64 8.78 60.89 -12.55
C ALA A 64 7.28 61.04 -12.28
N LYS A 65 6.60 62.00 -12.95
CA LYS A 65 5.15 62.16 -12.85
C LYS A 65 4.39 60.97 -13.45
N PHE A 66 4.86 60.48 -14.60
CA PHE A 66 4.28 59.29 -15.22
C PHE A 66 4.44 58.06 -14.32
N ALA A 67 5.65 57.82 -13.79
CA ALA A 67 5.91 56.73 -12.85
C ALA A 67 5.05 56.83 -11.57
N GLY A 68 4.89 58.04 -11.02
CA GLY A 68 4.02 58.27 -9.86
C GLY A 68 2.54 58.01 -10.16
N ALA A 69 2.06 58.47 -11.32
CA ALA A 69 0.69 58.20 -11.76
C ALA A 69 0.45 56.70 -12.01
N SER A 70 1.39 56.01 -12.68
CA SER A 70 1.33 54.57 -12.89
C SER A 70 1.35 53.79 -11.57
N ALA A 71 2.18 54.20 -10.61
CA ALA A 71 2.22 53.57 -9.28
C ALA A 71 0.90 53.74 -8.52
N LEU A 72 0.26 54.92 -8.60
CA LEU A 72 -1.05 55.15 -7.99
C LEU A 72 -2.15 54.31 -8.65
N VAL A 73 -2.14 54.20 -9.98
CA VAL A 73 -3.09 53.34 -10.72
C VAL A 73 -2.89 51.88 -10.35
N LEU A 74 -1.64 51.41 -10.27
CA LEU A 74 -1.34 50.05 -9.86
C LEU A 74 -1.77 49.79 -8.41
N ALA A 75 -1.51 50.72 -7.48
CA ALA A 75 -1.93 50.60 -6.10
C ALA A 75 -3.47 50.57 -5.98
N ALA A 76 -4.18 51.44 -6.69
CA ALA A 76 -5.63 51.44 -6.74
C ALA A 76 -6.18 50.12 -7.31
N PHE A 77 -5.54 49.59 -8.35
CA PHE A 77 -5.87 48.29 -8.92
C PHE A 77 -5.68 47.15 -7.92
N VAL A 78 -4.55 47.11 -7.20
CA VAL A 78 -4.27 46.10 -6.16
C VAL A 78 -5.31 46.16 -5.04
N VAL A 79 -5.69 47.36 -4.59
CA VAL A 79 -6.71 47.55 -3.55
C VAL A 79 -8.09 47.08 -4.03
N ALA A 80 -8.45 47.37 -5.29
CA ALA A 80 -9.73 46.98 -5.88
C ALA A 80 -9.79 45.51 -6.35
N LEU A 81 -8.63 44.84 -6.45
CA LEU A 81 -8.50 43.52 -7.07
C LEU A 81 -9.48 42.47 -6.49
N PRO A 82 -9.63 42.28 -5.17
CA PRO A 82 -10.57 41.29 -4.65
C PRO A 82 -12.02 41.56 -5.05
N SER A 83 -12.42 42.83 -5.07
CA SER A 83 -13.77 43.22 -5.50
C SER A 83 -14.00 42.93 -6.99
N ILE A 84 -12.99 43.18 -7.83
CA ILE A 84 -13.02 42.86 -9.26
C ILE A 84 -13.12 41.33 -9.45
N LEU A 85 -12.28 40.57 -8.75
CA LEU A 85 -12.27 39.09 -8.81
C LEU A 85 -13.59 38.47 -8.34
N SER A 86 -14.30 39.12 -7.41
CA SER A 86 -15.63 38.70 -6.96
C SER A 86 -16.77 39.00 -7.92
N THR A 87 -16.55 39.82 -8.96
CA THR A 87 -17.58 40.03 -10.00
C THR A 87 -17.67 38.82 -10.93
N LYS A 88 -18.84 38.57 -11.52
CA LYS A 88 -19.03 37.46 -12.49
C LYS A 88 -18.04 37.52 -13.65
N ALA A 89 -17.74 38.72 -14.16
CA ALA A 89 -16.80 38.91 -15.26
C ALA A 89 -15.36 38.63 -14.82
N GLY A 90 -14.93 39.20 -13.68
CA GLY A 90 -13.60 38.99 -13.13
C GLY A 90 -13.33 37.53 -12.77
N LEU A 91 -14.31 36.84 -12.18
CA LEU A 91 -14.23 35.43 -11.87
C LEU A 91 -14.07 34.58 -13.14
N ARG A 92 -14.87 34.83 -14.19
CA ARG A 92 -14.75 34.13 -15.48
C ARG A 92 -13.36 34.32 -16.11
N SER A 93 -12.86 35.56 -16.13
CA SER A 93 -11.51 35.84 -16.66
C SER A 93 -10.42 35.14 -15.84
N THR A 94 -10.57 35.11 -14.52
CA THR A 94 -9.62 34.43 -13.62
C THR A 94 -9.64 32.93 -13.84
N LEU A 95 -10.82 32.32 -13.92
CA LEU A 95 -10.98 30.89 -14.21
C LEU A 95 -10.44 30.52 -15.59
N ALA A 96 -10.61 31.37 -16.61
CA ALA A 96 -10.01 31.14 -17.92
C ALA A 96 -8.47 31.08 -17.88
N ILE A 97 -7.85 31.86 -16.99
CA ILE A 97 -6.41 31.82 -16.76
C ILE A 97 -6.04 30.56 -15.96
N VAL A 98 -6.76 30.26 -14.87
CA VAL A 98 -6.52 29.08 -14.02
C VAL A 98 -6.63 27.78 -14.82
N ASN A 99 -7.68 27.63 -15.64
CA ASN A 99 -7.92 26.47 -16.50
C ASN A 99 -6.92 26.33 -17.66
N ARG A 100 -5.99 27.29 -17.81
CA ARG A 100 -4.83 27.14 -18.70
C ARG A 100 -3.67 26.39 -18.03
N PHE A 101 -3.60 26.43 -16.71
CA PHE A 101 -2.52 25.85 -15.91
C PHE A 101 -2.94 24.60 -15.15
N VAL A 102 -4.24 24.47 -14.84
CA VAL A 102 -4.78 23.30 -14.16
C VAL A 102 -5.30 22.31 -15.21
N PRO A 103 -4.94 21.02 -15.13
CA PRO A 103 -5.52 20.01 -15.98
C PRO A 103 -7.00 19.79 -15.66
N GLY A 104 -7.84 19.70 -16.70
CA GLY A 104 -9.30 19.70 -16.60
C GLY A 104 -9.92 21.11 -16.68
N GLU A 105 -11.15 21.24 -16.21
CA GLU A 105 -11.89 22.50 -16.13
C GLU A 105 -12.39 22.75 -14.71
N ILE A 106 -11.98 23.87 -14.11
CA ILE A 106 -12.53 24.38 -12.86
C ILE A 106 -13.64 25.39 -13.18
N ALA A 107 -14.83 25.15 -12.64
CA ALA A 107 -15.95 26.08 -12.64
C ALA A 107 -16.26 26.52 -11.21
N ILE A 108 -16.53 27.81 -11.02
CA ILE A 108 -16.97 28.36 -9.74
C ILE A 108 -18.20 29.22 -9.99
N ARG A 109 -19.30 28.96 -9.27
CA ARG A 109 -20.52 29.76 -9.42
C ARG A 109 -20.38 31.14 -8.78
N GLN A 110 -19.83 31.20 -7.57
CA GLN A 110 -19.70 32.44 -6.82
C GLN A 110 -18.46 32.42 -5.92
N ALA A 111 -17.77 33.56 -5.85
CA ALA A 111 -16.63 33.76 -4.96
C ALA A 111 -16.71 35.14 -4.28
N SER A 112 -16.70 35.16 -2.95
CA SER A 112 -16.60 36.37 -2.14
C SER A 112 -15.17 36.49 -1.61
N LEU A 113 -14.43 37.45 -2.15
CA LEU A 113 -13.05 37.73 -1.88
C LEU A 113 -12.92 39.14 -1.29
N GLY A 114 -12.07 39.29 -0.28
CA GLY A 114 -11.83 40.60 0.31
C GLY A 114 -10.49 40.66 1.04
N TRP A 115 -9.83 41.81 0.96
CA TRP A 115 -8.61 42.07 1.72
C TRP A 115 -8.83 42.04 3.24
N ARG A 116 -10.04 42.29 3.72
CA ARG A 116 -10.37 42.32 5.16
C ARG A 116 -11.58 41.45 5.51
N LYS A 117 -12.04 40.64 4.57
CA LYS A 117 -13.21 39.77 4.75
C LYS A 117 -12.78 38.32 4.56
N PRO A 118 -13.36 37.39 5.33
CA PRO A 118 -13.17 35.96 5.12
C PRO A 118 -13.46 35.55 3.67
N VAL A 119 -12.69 34.59 3.15
CA VAL A 119 -12.89 34.05 1.80
C VAL A 119 -14.03 33.03 1.81
N ASN A 120 -14.97 33.15 0.89
CA ASN A 120 -16.06 32.17 0.69
C ASN A 120 -16.20 31.85 -0.80
N ILE A 121 -16.17 30.56 -1.15
CA ILE A 121 -16.34 30.04 -2.51
C ILE A 121 -17.53 29.08 -2.49
N GLU A 122 -18.43 29.21 -3.46
CA GLU A 122 -19.66 28.42 -3.54
C GLU A 122 -19.78 27.71 -4.88
N ASN A 123 -20.15 26.42 -4.81
CA ASN A 123 -20.30 25.50 -5.93
C ASN A 123 -19.05 25.49 -6.82
N LEU A 124 -17.93 25.06 -6.26
CA LEU A 124 -16.74 24.74 -7.03
C LEU A 124 -16.95 23.38 -7.67
N GLN A 125 -16.71 23.29 -8.97
CA GLN A 125 -16.76 22.05 -9.72
C GLN A 125 -15.43 21.88 -10.47
N TRP A 126 -14.92 20.66 -10.51
CA TRP A 126 -13.77 20.28 -11.31
C TRP A 126 -14.11 19.05 -12.14
N GLY A 127 -13.87 19.09 -13.44
CA GLY A 127 -14.22 18.02 -14.36
C GLY A 127 -13.29 17.93 -15.57
N ASP A 128 -13.57 16.99 -16.47
CA ASP A 128 -12.84 16.83 -17.71
C ASP A 128 -13.23 17.92 -18.72
N ARG A 129 -12.22 18.60 -19.28
CA ARG A 129 -12.38 19.63 -20.30
C ARG A 129 -12.80 19.06 -21.66
N ALA A 130 -12.48 17.79 -21.91
CA ALA A 130 -12.68 17.14 -23.21
C ALA A 130 -14.06 16.47 -23.37
N SER A 131 -14.84 16.36 -22.30
CA SER A 131 -16.16 15.75 -22.38
C SER A 131 -17.16 16.73 -23.01
N GLU A 132 -17.47 16.54 -24.30
CA GLU A 132 -18.52 17.30 -25.01
C GLU A 132 -19.90 17.13 -24.37
N ALA A 133 -20.09 16.04 -23.62
CA ALA A 133 -21.21 15.86 -22.72
C ALA A 133 -21.00 16.75 -21.49
N ALA A 134 -21.49 17.99 -21.57
CA ALA A 134 -21.60 18.89 -20.42
C ALA A 134 -22.24 18.15 -19.24
N GLY A 135 -21.48 17.73 -18.22
CA GLY A 135 -22.12 17.36 -16.96
C GLY A 135 -21.40 16.53 -15.91
N SER A 136 -20.37 15.71 -16.18
CA SER A 136 -19.80 14.91 -15.07
C SER A 136 -18.71 15.70 -14.35
N ALA A 137 -19.11 16.57 -13.41
CA ALA A 137 -18.18 17.10 -12.42
C ALA A 137 -17.57 15.91 -11.65
N LEU A 138 -16.24 15.78 -11.71
CA LEU A 138 -15.51 14.74 -10.99
C LEU A 138 -15.34 15.11 -9.52
N VAL A 139 -15.28 16.40 -9.23
CA VAL A 139 -15.32 16.92 -7.87
C VAL A 139 -16.31 18.06 -7.83
N GLU A 140 -17.25 17.99 -6.90
CA GLU A 140 -18.16 19.08 -6.59
C GLU A 140 -18.01 19.46 -5.12
N VAL A 141 -17.80 20.74 -4.87
CA VAL A 141 -17.66 21.30 -3.53
C VAL A 141 -18.69 22.42 -3.35
N PRO A 142 -19.78 22.15 -2.63
CA PRO A 142 -20.84 23.14 -2.41
C PRO A 142 -20.35 24.44 -1.75
N SER A 143 -19.47 24.34 -0.75
CA SER A 143 -18.94 25.52 -0.06
C SER A 143 -17.52 25.30 0.47
N ILE A 144 -16.66 26.29 0.24
CA ILE A 144 -15.34 26.42 0.83
C ILE A 144 -15.31 27.75 1.58
N ARG A 145 -15.05 27.71 2.89
CA ARG A 145 -14.99 28.91 3.74
C ARG A 145 -13.63 28.97 4.42
N SER A 146 -12.95 30.10 4.32
CA SER A 146 -11.77 30.38 5.13
C SER A 146 -12.13 31.28 6.30
N SER A 147 -11.52 31.06 7.47
CA SER A 147 -11.62 31.98 8.62
C SER A 147 -10.85 33.29 8.41
N ALA A 148 -9.91 33.31 7.45
CA ALA A 148 -9.00 34.42 7.21
C ALA A 148 -9.35 35.23 5.95
N SER A 149 -8.90 36.49 5.97
CA SER A 149 -8.96 37.37 4.80
C SER A 149 -7.80 37.12 3.84
N LEU A 150 -7.89 37.62 2.60
CA LEU A 150 -6.78 37.53 1.64
C LEU A 150 -5.50 38.19 2.17
N TRP A 151 -5.62 39.20 3.03
CA TRP A 151 -4.48 39.89 3.61
C TRP A 151 -3.78 39.06 4.68
N ASP A 152 -4.55 38.36 5.51
CA ASP A 152 -4.01 37.46 6.53
C ASP A 152 -3.32 36.26 5.88
N ILE A 153 -3.93 35.70 4.84
CA ILE A 153 -3.33 34.64 4.02
C ILE A 153 -2.02 35.12 3.38
N ALA A 154 -2.01 36.32 2.78
CA ALA A 154 -0.82 36.89 2.15
C ALA A 154 0.32 37.17 3.16
N LYS A 155 -0.01 37.43 4.43
CA LYS A 155 0.96 37.60 5.51
C LYS A 155 1.45 36.29 6.12
N GLY A 156 0.89 35.15 5.73
CA GLY A 156 1.20 33.85 6.31
C GLY A 156 0.71 33.68 7.75
N HIS A 157 -0.37 34.37 8.12
CA HIS A 157 -1.03 34.12 9.41
C HIS A 157 -1.71 32.75 9.42
N GLU A 158 -1.88 32.17 10.60
CA GLU A 158 -2.61 30.91 10.75
C GLU A 158 -4.10 31.09 10.37
N TYR A 159 -4.65 30.16 9.56
CA TYR A 159 -6.03 30.21 9.11
C TYR A 159 -6.65 28.82 9.01
N GLU A 160 -7.98 28.77 9.06
CA GLU A 160 -8.77 27.55 8.88
C GLU A 160 -9.54 27.62 7.56
N VAL A 161 -9.73 26.47 6.92
CA VAL A 161 -10.53 26.29 5.70
C VAL A 161 -11.47 25.12 5.95
N LEU A 162 -12.77 25.39 5.90
CA LEU A 162 -13.81 24.38 5.97
C LEU A 162 -14.35 24.10 4.56
N ILE A 163 -14.26 22.86 4.15
CA ILE A 163 -14.81 22.29 2.91
C ILE A 163 -16.00 21.44 3.32
N SER A 164 -17.21 21.82 2.90
CA SER A 164 -18.44 21.17 3.34
C SER A 164 -19.11 20.37 2.23
N ASN A 165 -19.43 19.11 2.52
CA ASN A 165 -20.10 18.16 1.63
C ASN A 165 -19.43 17.99 0.26
N PRO A 166 -18.10 17.83 0.16
CA PRO A 166 -17.51 17.56 -1.15
C PRO A 166 -17.97 16.21 -1.68
N CYS A 167 -18.36 16.18 -2.94
CA CYS A 167 -18.70 15.00 -3.71
C CYS A 167 -17.55 14.69 -4.67
N VAL A 168 -17.05 13.46 -4.67
CA VAL A 168 -15.98 13.00 -5.55
C VAL A 168 -16.47 11.80 -6.34
N ASP A 169 -16.28 11.83 -7.66
CA ASP A 169 -16.49 10.69 -8.55
C ASP A 169 -15.29 9.74 -8.43
N GLY A 170 -15.51 8.60 -7.78
CA GLY A 170 -14.56 7.51 -7.61
C GLY A 170 -14.63 6.45 -8.69
N SER A 171 -15.34 6.69 -9.80
CA SER A 171 -15.44 5.73 -10.89
C SER A 171 -14.10 5.48 -11.60
N LEU A 172 -13.96 4.25 -12.08
CA LEU A 172 -12.82 3.81 -12.88
C LEU A 172 -13.13 4.04 -14.37
N ALA A 173 -12.10 4.42 -15.13
CA ALA A 173 -12.12 4.41 -16.58
C ALA A 173 -11.94 2.97 -17.11
N ASP A 174 -12.08 2.79 -18.43
CA ASP A 174 -11.97 1.47 -19.08
C ASP A 174 -10.62 0.79 -18.86
N ASP A 175 -9.56 1.58 -18.67
CA ASP A 175 -8.21 1.10 -18.39
C ASP A 175 -7.99 0.72 -16.91
N GLY A 176 -9.04 0.80 -16.08
CA GLY A 176 -9.01 0.52 -14.66
C GLY A 176 -8.39 1.63 -13.80
N THR A 177 -8.03 2.78 -14.38
CA THR A 177 -7.53 3.92 -13.61
C THR A 177 -8.67 4.80 -13.10
N PHE A 178 -8.49 5.49 -11.99
CA PHE A 178 -9.50 6.45 -11.51
C PHE A 178 -9.64 7.60 -12.49
N ARG A 179 -10.87 7.97 -12.86
CA ARG A 179 -11.12 9.11 -13.76
C ARG A 179 -10.50 10.41 -13.24
N LEU A 180 -10.56 10.61 -11.92
CA LEU A 180 -9.91 11.72 -11.23
C LEU A 180 -8.40 11.80 -11.52
N GLN A 181 -7.73 10.65 -11.55
CA GLN A 181 -6.31 10.57 -11.86
C GLN A 181 -6.01 10.87 -13.32
N GLN A 182 -6.84 10.40 -14.26
CA GLN A 182 -6.68 10.72 -15.69
C GLN A 182 -6.78 12.23 -15.93
N VAL A 183 -7.81 12.87 -15.36
CA VAL A 183 -7.97 14.33 -15.45
C VAL A 183 -6.82 15.06 -14.77
N ALA A 184 -6.36 14.63 -13.59
CA ALA A 184 -5.19 15.23 -12.93
C ALA A 184 -3.90 15.13 -13.76
N GLN A 185 -3.75 14.08 -14.56
CA GLN A 185 -2.60 13.88 -15.46
C GLN A 185 -2.74 14.61 -16.80
N GLY A 186 -3.83 15.35 -17.01
CA GLY A 186 -4.12 16.02 -18.30
C GLY A 186 -4.39 15.04 -19.44
N LYS A 187 -4.63 13.77 -19.13
CA LYS A 187 -5.11 12.78 -20.11
C LYS A 187 -6.61 13.00 -20.26
N CYS A 188 -7.09 13.12 -21.50
CA CYS A 188 -8.51 13.07 -21.74
C CYS A 188 -9.00 11.68 -21.30
N ALA A 189 -9.98 11.63 -20.40
CA ALA A 189 -10.65 10.38 -20.14
C ALA A 189 -11.35 10.02 -21.45
N SER A 190 -10.95 8.91 -22.09
CA SER A 190 -11.66 8.44 -23.29
C SER A 190 -13.10 8.24 -22.87
N SER A 191 -14.01 9.09 -23.38
CA SER A 191 -15.43 9.00 -23.08
C SER A 191 -16.00 7.78 -23.79
N ALA A 192 -15.75 6.59 -23.25
CA ALA A 192 -16.48 5.43 -23.70
C ALA A 192 -17.94 5.60 -23.31
N GLN A 193 -18.80 5.38 -24.30
CA GLN A 193 -20.23 5.24 -24.17
C GLN A 193 -20.56 4.18 -23.12
N ALA A 194 -20.67 4.58 -21.86
CA ALA A 194 -21.13 3.73 -20.76
C ALA A 194 -21.99 4.52 -19.77
N LEU A 195 -22.87 5.39 -20.27
CA LEU A 195 -24.15 5.64 -19.63
C LEU A 195 -25.12 4.50 -20.02
N GLY A 196 -24.68 3.25 -19.87
CA GLY A 196 -25.62 2.27 -19.35
C GLY A 196 -26.03 2.84 -18.00
N LYS A 197 -27.32 3.12 -17.79
CA LYS A 197 -27.85 3.49 -16.47
C LYS A 197 -27.08 2.68 -15.45
N ALA A 198 -26.36 3.34 -14.53
CA ALA A 198 -25.73 2.68 -13.42
C ALA A 198 -26.80 1.76 -12.80
N GLU A 199 -26.72 0.46 -13.08
CA GLU A 199 -27.67 -0.50 -12.55
C GLU A 199 -27.37 -0.55 -11.07
N ASP A 200 -28.32 0.01 -10.31
CA ASP A 200 -28.59 -0.19 -8.89
C ASP A 200 -27.40 -0.72 -8.08
N GLY A 201 -26.54 0.21 -7.68
CA GLY A 201 -25.37 -0.06 -6.85
C GLY A 201 -24.47 1.15 -6.73
N ASP A 202 -25.04 2.34 -6.58
CA ASP A 202 -24.29 3.57 -6.35
C ASP A 202 -23.77 3.54 -4.91
N GLU A 203 -22.74 2.73 -4.70
CA GLU A 203 -22.18 2.46 -3.38
C GLU A 203 -21.46 3.70 -2.89
N VAL A 204 -22.09 4.34 -1.91
CA VAL A 204 -21.61 5.58 -1.31
C VAL A 204 -20.60 5.26 -0.21
N VAL A 205 -19.42 5.88 -0.27
CA VAL A 205 -18.44 5.90 0.83
C VAL A 205 -18.35 7.31 1.37
N ARG A 206 -18.54 7.47 2.68
CA ARG A 206 -18.35 8.77 3.34
C ARG A 206 -16.88 8.98 3.61
N PHE A 207 -16.42 10.21 3.44
CA PHE A 207 -15.07 10.56 3.81
C PHE A 207 -14.99 11.90 4.54
N ALA A 208 -14.04 11.98 5.44
CA ALA A 208 -13.61 13.20 6.09
C ALA A 208 -12.09 13.33 5.93
N ALA A 209 -11.61 14.56 5.84
CA ALA A 209 -10.20 14.81 5.69
C ALA A 209 -9.76 16.02 6.51
N GLU A 210 -8.55 15.94 7.04
CA GLU A 210 -7.96 17.01 7.83
C GLU A 210 -6.51 17.23 7.39
N GLY A 211 -6.15 18.49 7.23
CA GLY A 211 -4.87 18.89 6.65
C GLY A 211 -4.24 20.05 7.40
N LYS A 212 -3.14 19.81 8.12
CA LYS A 212 -2.38 20.83 8.86
C LYS A 212 -1.13 21.19 8.08
N PHE A 213 -1.07 22.39 7.52
CA PHE A 213 -0.01 22.81 6.59
C PHE A 213 0.58 24.14 6.98
N LEU A 214 1.78 24.18 7.60
CA LEU A 214 2.51 25.43 7.89
C LEU A 214 1.69 26.52 8.61
N SER A 215 0.88 27.30 7.89
CA SER A 215 -0.04 28.34 8.38
C SER A 215 -1.52 28.08 8.07
N GLY A 216 -1.89 26.91 7.55
CA GLY A 216 -3.27 26.60 7.14
C GLY A 216 -3.76 25.30 7.75
N HIS A 217 -5.02 25.29 8.17
CA HIS A 217 -5.72 24.10 8.61
C HIS A 217 -6.94 23.86 7.71
N ILE A 218 -6.98 22.74 7.02
CA ILE A 218 -8.07 22.36 6.13
C ILE A 218 -8.88 21.25 6.78
N PHE A 219 -10.19 21.43 6.84
CA PHE A 219 -11.15 20.41 7.27
C PHE A 219 -12.12 20.13 6.13
N VAL A 220 -12.33 18.84 5.87
CA VAL A 220 -13.36 18.33 4.98
C VAL A 220 -14.38 17.61 5.84
N SER A 221 -15.61 18.13 5.88
CA SER A 221 -16.72 17.50 6.59
C SER A 221 -17.74 16.92 5.61
N ASP A 222 -18.30 15.78 5.98
CA ASP A 222 -19.43 15.14 5.30
C ASP A 222 -19.18 14.87 3.81
N GLY A 223 -17.92 14.58 3.46
CA GLY A 223 -17.53 14.23 2.10
C GLY A 223 -18.11 12.89 1.67
N VAL A 224 -18.33 12.75 0.37
CA VAL A 224 -18.89 11.54 -0.21
C VAL A 224 -18.14 11.18 -1.49
N ILE A 225 -17.77 9.90 -1.62
CA ILE A 225 -17.24 9.31 -2.85
C ILE A 225 -18.35 8.46 -3.47
N HIS A 226 -18.73 8.82 -4.69
CA HIS A 226 -19.72 8.09 -5.50
C HIS A 226 -19.02 7.19 -6.53
N GLY A 227 -19.73 6.18 -7.04
CA GLY A 227 -19.23 5.35 -8.14
C GLY A 227 -18.02 4.48 -7.79
N LEU A 228 -17.69 4.30 -6.51
CA LEU A 228 -16.69 3.33 -6.11
C LEU A 228 -17.19 1.92 -6.42
N PRO A 229 -16.34 1.03 -6.97
CA PRO A 229 -16.70 -0.38 -7.10
C PRO A 229 -17.12 -0.95 -5.74
N SER A 230 -18.17 -1.76 -5.68
CA SER A 230 -18.62 -2.42 -4.44
C SER A 230 -17.48 -3.13 -3.71
N ALA A 231 -16.59 -3.76 -4.47
CA ALA A 231 -15.33 -4.34 -4.02
C ALA A 231 -14.44 -3.38 -3.23
N ALA A 232 -14.30 -2.13 -3.68
CA ALA A 232 -13.49 -1.12 -3.00
C ALA A 232 -14.16 -0.68 -1.69
N LYS A 233 -15.48 -0.51 -1.68
CA LYS A 233 -16.23 -0.22 -0.45
C LYS A 233 -16.14 -1.36 0.57
N GLU A 234 -16.23 -2.61 0.13
CA GLU A 234 -16.06 -3.79 1.00
C GLU A 234 -14.64 -3.88 1.61
N VAL A 235 -13.62 -3.31 0.96
CA VAL A 235 -12.25 -3.27 1.49
C VAL A 235 -12.01 -2.05 2.38
N VAL A 236 -12.55 -0.89 2.02
CA VAL A 236 -12.33 0.36 2.77
C VAL A 236 -13.28 0.47 3.97
N GLY A 237 -14.52 0.02 3.84
CA GLY A 237 -15.59 0.28 4.79
C GLY A 237 -16.46 1.49 4.39
N ASN A 238 -17.37 1.88 5.28
CA ASN A 238 -18.33 2.96 4.99
C ASN A 238 -17.75 4.37 5.19
N ASP A 239 -16.75 4.49 6.06
CA ASP A 239 -16.18 5.76 6.48
C ASP A 239 -14.65 5.75 6.25
N LEU A 240 -14.16 6.73 5.51
CA LEU A 240 -12.73 6.93 5.23
C LEU A 240 -12.26 8.27 5.82
N HIS A 241 -11.25 8.22 6.67
CA HIS A 241 -10.62 9.40 7.25
C HIS A 241 -9.19 9.57 6.73
N LEU A 242 -8.88 10.78 6.29
CA LEU A 242 -7.56 11.15 5.77
C LEU A 242 -6.96 12.28 6.62
N THR A 243 -5.77 12.09 7.16
CA THR A 243 -5.05 13.13 7.89
C THR A 243 -3.72 13.40 7.22
N ALA A 244 -3.43 14.66 6.90
CA ALA A 244 -2.15 15.08 6.37
C ALA A 244 -1.56 16.19 7.26
N ILE A 245 -0.34 15.99 7.77
CA ILE A 245 0.36 16.99 8.57
C ILE A 245 1.69 17.30 7.90
N VAL A 246 1.90 18.57 7.54
CA VAL A 246 3.10 19.06 6.83
C VAL A 246 3.80 20.13 7.66
N GLY A 247 5.08 19.90 7.92
CA GLY A 247 5.96 20.80 8.65
C GLY A 247 6.34 20.25 10.02
N ALA A 248 7.61 20.47 10.41
CA ALA A 248 8.16 19.94 11.66
C ALA A 248 7.42 20.45 12.91
N LYS A 249 7.04 21.73 12.91
CA LYS A 249 6.31 22.37 14.02
C LYS A 249 4.92 21.73 14.19
N GLN A 250 4.20 21.57 13.09
CA GLN A 250 2.85 21.00 13.07
C GLN A 250 2.87 19.54 13.51
N LEU A 251 3.80 18.72 13.00
CA LEU A 251 3.93 17.32 13.43
C LEU A 251 4.12 17.18 14.94
N LYS A 252 4.94 18.03 15.55
CA LYS A 252 5.15 17.99 17.01
C LYS A 252 3.96 18.49 17.83
N THR A 253 3.23 19.46 17.30
CA THR A 253 2.13 20.11 18.04
C THR A 253 0.84 19.30 17.90
N ASP A 254 0.55 18.85 16.69
CA ASP A 254 -0.73 18.25 16.31
C ASP A 254 -0.63 16.71 16.20
N GLY A 255 0.56 16.13 15.97
CA GLY A 255 0.71 14.70 15.68
C GLY A 255 0.13 13.77 16.76
N ALA A 256 0.29 14.13 18.03
CA ALA A 256 -0.25 13.35 19.15
C ALA A 256 -1.79 13.27 19.13
N GLU A 257 -2.49 14.30 18.63
CA GLU A 257 -3.96 14.31 18.53
C GLU A 257 -4.48 13.25 17.55
N TYR A 258 -3.67 12.87 16.56
CA TYR A 258 -4.04 11.91 15.51
C TYR A 258 -3.35 10.54 15.67
N ASN A 259 -2.72 10.28 16.81
CA ASN A 259 -1.87 9.11 17.02
C ASN A 259 -0.82 8.97 15.89
N ILE A 260 -0.10 10.06 15.61
CA ILE A 260 1.02 10.11 14.66
C ILE A 260 2.29 10.32 15.46
N GLU A 261 3.25 9.40 15.29
CA GLU A 261 4.59 9.53 15.87
C GLU A 261 5.39 10.62 15.15
N ALA A 262 5.80 11.64 15.90
CA ALA A 262 6.53 12.80 15.37
C ALA A 262 7.98 12.88 15.85
N GLU A 263 8.44 11.96 16.70
CA GLU A 263 9.77 11.98 17.31
C GLU A 263 10.89 11.84 16.27
N TRP A 264 10.64 11.12 15.18
CA TRP A 264 11.61 10.93 14.09
C TRP A 264 12.06 12.26 13.46
N VAL A 265 11.23 13.30 13.51
CA VAL A 265 11.55 14.62 12.93
C VAL A 265 12.77 15.26 13.60
N ASP A 266 13.03 14.93 14.87
CA ASP A 266 14.17 15.47 15.63
C ASP A 266 15.47 14.71 15.43
N HIS A 267 15.39 13.44 15.05
CA HIS A 267 16.53 12.53 14.99
C HIS A 267 16.93 12.17 13.55
N THR A 268 16.03 12.38 12.58
CA THR A 268 16.28 12.05 11.18
C THR A 268 16.78 13.27 10.42
N PRO A 269 18.03 13.27 9.93
CA PRO A 269 18.54 14.36 9.12
C PRO A 269 17.72 14.49 7.83
N LYS A 270 17.54 15.73 7.37
CA LYS A 270 16.90 16.02 6.09
C LYS A 270 17.64 15.28 4.97
N PRO A 271 16.95 14.49 4.12
CA PRO A 271 17.61 13.68 3.11
C PRO A 271 18.34 14.58 2.08
N PRO A 272 19.33 14.03 1.35
CA PRO A 272 19.96 14.75 0.25
C PRO A 272 18.94 15.04 -0.88
N LYS A 273 19.29 15.96 -1.78
CA LYS A 273 18.49 16.23 -2.98
C LYS A 273 18.42 14.97 -3.84
N SER A 274 17.20 14.52 -4.15
CA SER A 274 16.97 13.46 -5.12
C SER A 274 17.09 14.00 -6.55
N ARG A 275 17.59 13.17 -7.47
CA ARG A 275 17.59 13.49 -8.91
C ARG A 275 16.18 13.42 -9.51
N ASN A 276 15.34 12.53 -8.98
CA ASN A 276 14.02 12.22 -9.55
C ASN A 276 12.94 13.16 -9.01
N ILE A 277 12.91 13.37 -7.70
CA ILE A 277 11.83 14.13 -7.03
C ILE A 277 12.29 15.48 -6.45
N GLY A 278 13.56 15.81 -6.63
CA GLY A 278 14.10 17.15 -6.36
C GLY A 278 14.46 17.40 -4.90
N ARG A 279 14.29 18.66 -4.45
CA ARG A 279 14.81 19.11 -3.15
C ARG A 279 13.79 18.82 -2.05
N PRO A 280 14.18 18.19 -0.93
CA PRO A 280 13.28 18.04 0.21
C PRO A 280 12.92 19.41 0.80
N LEU A 281 11.67 19.58 1.16
CA LEU A 281 11.07 20.82 1.66
C LEU A 281 10.76 20.65 3.14
N GLU A 282 9.71 19.90 3.47
CA GLU A 282 9.15 19.78 4.82
C GLU A 282 8.89 18.31 5.18
N PRO A 283 9.07 17.91 6.45
CA PRO A 283 8.60 16.60 6.90
C PRO A 283 7.08 16.55 6.79
N THR A 284 6.54 15.40 6.43
CA THR A 284 5.14 15.19 6.09
C THR A 284 4.72 13.81 6.55
N VAL A 285 3.57 13.74 7.20
CA VAL A 285 2.89 12.48 7.50
C VAL A 285 1.53 12.49 6.83
N VAL A 286 1.19 11.39 6.18
CA VAL A 286 -0.15 11.12 5.68
C VAL A 286 -0.65 9.85 6.36
N LYS A 287 -1.81 9.93 7.00
CA LYS A 287 -2.48 8.82 7.66
C LYS A 287 -3.84 8.59 7.01
N VAL A 288 -4.15 7.33 6.76
CA VAL A 288 -5.42 6.85 6.23
C VAL A 288 -6.01 5.94 7.29
N ALA A 289 -7.22 6.22 7.74
CA ALA A 289 -7.92 5.39 8.71
C ALA A 289 -9.36 5.16 8.25
N SER A 290 -9.82 3.93 8.30
CA SER A 290 -11.20 3.53 8.02
C SER A 290 -11.59 2.38 8.95
N GLU A 291 -12.78 1.81 8.76
CA GLU A 291 -13.24 0.64 9.51
C GLU A 291 -12.31 -0.59 9.31
N HIS A 292 -11.72 -0.71 8.12
CA HIS A 292 -10.97 -1.88 7.72
C HIS A 292 -9.52 -1.57 7.32
N ILE A 293 -9.11 -0.31 7.29
CA ILE A 293 -7.78 0.11 6.85
C ILE A 293 -7.19 1.06 7.87
N ASN A 294 -5.93 0.83 8.23
CA ASN A 294 -5.11 1.83 8.89
C ASN A 294 -3.76 1.83 8.18
N ALA A 295 -3.40 2.94 7.56
CA ALA A 295 -2.16 3.09 6.83
C ALA A 295 -1.50 4.42 7.18
N GLN A 296 -0.17 4.42 7.22
CA GLN A 296 0.60 5.62 7.53
C GLN A 296 1.82 5.69 6.62
N LEU A 297 2.09 6.90 6.16
CA LEU A 297 3.22 7.26 5.34
C LEU A 297 3.96 8.42 6.01
N ASN A 298 5.24 8.20 6.30
CA ASN A 298 6.11 9.17 6.95
C ASN A 298 7.26 9.53 6.00
N GLY A 299 7.51 10.82 5.78
CA GLY A 299 8.57 11.23 4.86
C GLY A 299 8.79 12.73 4.75
N TRP A 300 9.51 13.15 3.73
CA TRP A 300 9.79 14.53 3.38
C TRP A 300 9.12 14.86 2.06
N ARG A 301 8.20 15.83 2.07
CA ARG A 301 7.69 16.43 0.84
C ARG A 301 8.84 17.09 0.09
N THR A 302 8.93 16.86 -1.20
CA THR A 302 9.93 17.46 -2.09
C THR A 302 9.27 18.44 -3.06
N THR A 303 10.00 18.91 -4.07
CA THR A 303 9.44 19.77 -5.12
C THR A 303 8.46 19.01 -6.00
N ASP A 304 8.72 17.72 -6.25
CA ASP A 304 8.02 16.95 -7.28
C ASP A 304 7.43 15.63 -6.75
N GLY A 305 7.59 15.32 -5.46
CA GLY A 305 7.16 14.06 -4.86
C GLY A 305 7.37 13.97 -3.34
N ILE A 306 7.56 12.76 -2.80
CA ILE A 306 7.85 12.50 -1.38
C ILE A 306 9.03 11.53 -1.25
N ILE A 307 9.98 11.82 -0.35
CA ILE A 307 11.02 10.87 0.08
C ILE A 307 10.57 10.26 1.40
N LEU A 308 10.30 8.96 1.45
CA LEU A 308 9.90 8.26 2.66
C LEU A 308 11.05 8.16 3.66
N HIS A 309 10.69 8.30 4.93
CA HIS A 309 11.58 8.05 6.06
C HIS A 309 11.72 6.55 6.32
N GLU A 310 10.61 5.83 6.21
CA GLU A 310 10.49 4.40 6.43
C GLU A 310 9.45 3.82 5.46
N PRO A 311 9.44 2.49 5.24
CA PRO A 311 8.44 1.85 4.39
C PRO A 311 7.02 2.21 4.84
N ILE A 312 6.10 2.30 3.88
CA ILE A 312 4.69 2.56 4.19
C ILE A 312 4.15 1.33 4.90
N THR A 313 3.61 1.50 6.10
CA THR A 313 2.96 0.43 6.83
C THR A 313 1.46 0.57 6.74
N ALA A 314 0.77 -0.53 6.46
CA ALA A 314 -0.68 -0.61 6.44
C ALA A 314 -1.16 -1.89 7.13
N SER A 315 -2.27 -1.81 7.84
CA SER A 315 -2.97 -2.95 8.41
C SER A 315 -4.40 -2.98 7.88
N PHE A 316 -4.82 -4.13 7.39
CA PHE A 316 -6.15 -4.35 6.83
C PHE A 316 -6.93 -5.35 7.68
N ALA A 317 -8.16 -5.05 8.03
CA ALA A 317 -9.10 -6.08 8.45
C ALA A 317 -9.40 -6.95 7.23
N TYR A 318 -9.30 -8.27 7.40
CA TYR A 318 -9.59 -9.20 6.34
C TYR A 318 -11.07 -9.13 5.98
N THR A 319 -11.33 -8.92 4.69
CA THR A 319 -12.68 -9.00 4.11
C THR A 319 -12.68 -9.99 2.94
N PRO A 320 -13.81 -10.64 2.63
CA PRO A 320 -13.92 -11.50 1.44
C PRO A 320 -13.53 -10.78 0.14
N ALA A 321 -13.80 -9.47 0.03
CA ALA A 321 -13.33 -8.65 -1.07
C ALA A 321 -11.80 -8.59 -1.15
N LEU A 322 -11.10 -8.42 -0.03
CA LEU A 322 -9.64 -8.40 -0.01
C LEU A 322 -9.05 -9.71 -0.55
N ALA A 323 -9.63 -10.86 -0.21
CA ALA A 323 -9.23 -12.14 -0.80
C ALA A 323 -9.47 -12.19 -2.31
N LYS A 324 -10.69 -11.83 -2.72
CA LYS A 324 -11.14 -11.93 -4.13
C LYS A 324 -10.38 -10.97 -5.04
N TYR A 325 -10.13 -9.75 -4.60
CA TYR A 325 -9.58 -8.67 -5.43
C TYR A 325 -8.10 -8.37 -5.16
N GLY A 326 -7.59 -8.73 -3.98
CA GLY A 326 -6.19 -8.59 -3.59
C GLY A 326 -5.41 -9.88 -3.76
N PHE A 327 -5.59 -10.84 -2.84
CA PHE A 327 -4.74 -12.05 -2.80
C PHE A 327 -4.84 -12.92 -4.06
N ALA A 328 -6.02 -13.04 -4.66
CA ALA A 328 -6.22 -13.80 -5.89
C ALA A 328 -5.37 -13.30 -7.06
N LYS A 329 -5.09 -11.99 -7.13
CA LYS A 329 -4.27 -11.39 -8.18
C LYS A 329 -2.78 -11.64 -7.98
N VAL A 330 -2.35 -11.79 -6.73
CA VAL A 330 -0.95 -12.02 -6.39
C VAL A 330 -0.58 -13.50 -6.50
N ALA A 331 -1.46 -14.37 -6.00
CA ALA A 331 -1.23 -15.80 -5.95
C ALA A 331 -2.54 -16.56 -6.22
N PRO A 332 -2.67 -17.25 -7.38
CA PRO A 332 -3.90 -17.98 -7.73
C PRO A 332 -4.33 -19.06 -6.72
N LEU A 333 -3.40 -19.58 -5.90
CA LEU A 333 -3.72 -20.51 -4.81
C LEU A 333 -4.58 -19.87 -3.70
N LEU A 334 -4.50 -18.55 -3.55
CA LEU A 334 -5.23 -17.77 -2.55
C LEU A 334 -6.57 -17.24 -3.08
N ALA A 335 -7.01 -17.63 -4.29
CA ALA A 335 -8.25 -17.14 -4.87
C ALA A 335 -9.52 -17.54 -4.09
N ASN A 336 -9.43 -18.56 -3.22
CA ASN A 336 -10.56 -19.09 -2.44
C ASN A 336 -10.32 -18.98 -0.93
N VAL A 337 -9.62 -17.95 -0.45
CA VAL A 337 -9.51 -17.71 0.99
C VAL A 337 -10.90 -17.35 1.52
N ALA A 338 -11.35 -18.10 2.53
CA ALA A 338 -12.63 -17.88 3.20
C ALA A 338 -12.47 -17.02 4.45
N ALA A 339 -11.37 -17.19 5.19
CA ALA A 339 -11.07 -16.42 6.39
C ALA A 339 -9.56 -16.34 6.66
N VAL A 340 -9.14 -15.30 7.37
CA VAL A 340 -7.82 -15.20 8.04
C VAL A 340 -8.01 -15.55 9.52
N GLU A 341 -7.20 -16.48 10.03
CA GLU A 341 -7.16 -16.84 11.46
C GLU A 341 -6.33 -15.79 12.24
N GLU A 342 -6.34 -15.83 13.58
CA GLU A 342 -5.56 -14.91 14.45
C GLU A 342 -5.94 -13.42 14.34
N GLY A 343 -7.22 -13.11 14.57
CA GLY A 343 -7.69 -11.71 14.68
C GLY A 343 -7.98 -11.04 13.33
N GLY A 344 -7.69 -11.70 12.22
CA GLY A 344 -8.11 -11.26 10.88
C GLY A 344 -7.43 -9.99 10.40
N LEU A 345 -6.31 -9.57 11.01
CA LEU A 345 -5.54 -8.42 10.56
C LEU A 345 -4.43 -8.86 9.60
N VAL A 346 -4.33 -8.18 8.48
CA VAL A 346 -3.30 -8.39 7.44
C VAL A 346 -2.37 -7.19 7.48
N SER A 347 -1.12 -7.41 7.91
CA SER A 347 -0.08 -6.37 7.91
C SER A 347 0.65 -6.35 6.58
N VAL A 348 0.78 -5.16 6.01
CA VAL A 348 1.39 -4.90 4.70
C VAL A 348 2.43 -3.79 4.85
N THR A 349 3.59 -4.03 4.26
CA THR A 349 4.67 -3.05 4.16
C THR A 349 4.94 -2.77 2.69
N VAL A 350 4.95 -1.50 2.29
CA VAL A 350 5.28 -1.08 0.91
C VAL A 350 6.57 -0.29 0.93
N THR A 351 7.56 -0.77 0.18
CA THR A 351 8.89 -0.18 0.06
C THR A 351 9.10 0.28 -1.38
N PRO A 352 8.90 1.57 -1.67
CA PRO A 352 9.23 2.12 -2.97
C PRO A 352 10.73 2.03 -3.24
N GLU A 353 11.12 1.84 -4.50
CA GLU A 353 12.52 1.94 -4.90
C GLU A 353 13.10 3.29 -4.46
N ARG A 354 14.27 3.26 -3.82
CA ARG A 354 14.96 4.44 -3.27
C ARG A 354 14.16 5.22 -2.22
N MET A 355 13.05 4.66 -1.72
CA MET A 355 12.13 5.34 -0.81
C MET A 355 11.51 6.61 -1.42
N GLU A 356 11.36 6.68 -2.74
CA GLU A 356 10.82 7.85 -3.45
C GLU A 356 9.37 7.60 -3.91
N LEU A 357 8.54 8.64 -3.94
CA LEU A 357 7.19 8.60 -4.51
C LEU A 357 6.97 9.80 -5.44
N PRO A 358 6.45 9.59 -6.67
CA PRO A 358 6.17 8.29 -7.30
C PRO A 358 7.45 7.47 -7.53
N SER A 359 7.32 6.14 -7.65
CA SER A 359 8.42 5.20 -7.91
C SER A 359 8.13 4.34 -9.14
N GLU A 360 9.18 3.93 -9.84
CA GLU A 360 9.11 2.98 -10.97
C GLU A 360 8.85 1.54 -10.50
N ARG A 361 9.26 1.22 -9.27
CA ARG A 361 9.05 -0.09 -8.63
C ARG A 361 8.68 0.07 -7.16
N MET A 362 7.77 -0.75 -6.66
CA MET A 362 7.43 -0.82 -5.24
C MET A 362 7.38 -2.28 -4.78
N ALA A 363 8.15 -2.62 -3.75
CA ALA A 363 8.08 -3.94 -3.12
C ALA A 363 6.99 -3.93 -2.05
N VAL A 364 5.93 -4.71 -2.26
CA VAL A 364 4.83 -4.93 -1.32
C VAL A 364 5.07 -6.25 -0.61
N ARG A 365 5.17 -6.22 0.71
CA ARG A 365 5.33 -7.38 1.59
C ARG A 365 4.11 -7.53 2.48
N VAL A 366 3.48 -8.68 2.46
CA VAL A 366 2.43 -9.09 3.41
C VAL A 366 3.04 -10.09 4.36
N GLU A 367 2.84 -9.89 5.66
CA GLU A 367 3.36 -10.82 6.67
C GLU A 367 2.68 -12.20 6.57
N PRO A 368 3.35 -13.28 7.04
CA PRO A 368 2.79 -14.63 7.04
C PRO A 368 1.37 -14.69 7.60
N LEU A 369 0.49 -15.44 6.93
CA LEU A 369 -0.93 -15.54 7.29
C LEU A 369 -1.30 -16.99 7.63
N LYS A 370 -2.15 -17.15 8.64
CA LYS A 370 -2.91 -18.39 8.88
C LYS A 370 -4.30 -18.22 8.28
N LEU A 371 -4.72 -19.14 7.43
CA LEU A 371 -5.86 -18.99 6.55
C LEU A 371 -6.79 -20.20 6.64
N LYS A 372 -8.07 -19.99 6.36
CA LYS A 372 -9.00 -21.05 5.95
C LYS A 372 -9.27 -20.87 4.47
N ILE A 373 -8.87 -21.86 3.66
CA ILE A 373 -8.99 -21.81 2.21
C ILE A 373 -9.95 -22.87 1.69
N GLY A 374 -10.81 -22.48 0.76
CA GLY A 374 -11.65 -23.41 0.02
C GLY A 374 -10.83 -24.24 -0.97
N ARG A 375 -11.30 -25.46 -1.25
CA ARG A 375 -10.72 -26.32 -2.29
C ARG A 375 -11.10 -25.81 -3.69
N GLY A 376 -10.42 -24.75 -4.14
CA GLY A 376 -10.57 -24.21 -5.49
C GLY A 376 -10.07 -25.18 -6.58
N PRO A 377 -10.33 -24.90 -7.87
CA PRO A 377 -9.95 -25.78 -8.98
C PRO A 377 -8.44 -26.07 -9.04
N LEU A 378 -7.62 -25.05 -8.78
CA LEU A 378 -6.16 -25.16 -8.79
C LEU A 378 -5.64 -26.02 -7.64
N LEU A 379 -6.02 -25.68 -6.40
CA LEU A 379 -5.62 -26.42 -5.21
C LEU A 379 -6.17 -27.85 -5.21
N GLY A 380 -7.42 -28.03 -5.66
CA GLY A 380 -8.04 -29.35 -5.79
C GLY A 380 -7.26 -30.27 -6.73
N LYS A 381 -6.85 -29.76 -7.90
CA LYS A 381 -6.00 -30.51 -8.84
C LYS A 381 -4.59 -30.74 -8.30
N ALA A 382 -4.01 -29.80 -7.54
CA ALA A 382 -2.71 -30.00 -6.90
C ALA A 382 -2.76 -31.13 -5.85
N ILE A 383 -3.84 -31.20 -5.06
CA ILE A 383 -4.08 -32.29 -4.12
C ILE A 383 -4.28 -33.62 -4.87
N GLU A 384 -5.06 -33.63 -5.95
CA GLU A 384 -5.30 -34.82 -6.78
C GLU A 384 -4.01 -35.33 -7.44
N PHE A 385 -3.19 -34.42 -7.95
CA PHE A 385 -1.89 -34.72 -8.53
C PHE A 385 -1.04 -35.54 -7.55
N LEU A 386 -0.98 -35.12 -6.28
CA LEU A 386 -0.23 -35.82 -5.24
C LEU A 386 -0.91 -37.08 -4.69
N ALA A 387 -2.24 -37.15 -4.74
CA ALA A 387 -3.01 -38.31 -4.26
C ALA A 387 -3.02 -39.50 -5.25
N SER A 388 -2.64 -39.27 -6.51
CA SER A 388 -2.74 -40.25 -7.60
C SER A 388 -1.95 -41.56 -7.40
N GLN A 389 -1.01 -41.63 -6.45
CA GLN A 389 -0.17 -42.80 -6.15
C GLN A 389 -0.64 -43.64 -4.94
N GLY A 390 -1.84 -43.40 -4.39
CA GLY A 390 -2.44 -44.28 -3.37
C GLY A 390 -2.00 -44.04 -1.92
N GLY A 391 -1.21 -43.00 -1.65
CA GLY A 391 -0.88 -42.53 -0.30
C GLY A 391 -2.05 -41.76 0.32
N GLY A 392 -2.40 -42.09 1.57
CA GLY A 392 -3.54 -41.53 2.31
C GLY A 392 -3.78 -40.04 2.06
N GLY A 393 -4.80 -39.73 1.27
CA GLY A 393 -5.10 -38.37 0.84
C GLY A 393 -5.38 -37.44 2.03
N VAL A 394 -5.07 -36.15 1.84
CA VAL A 394 -5.61 -35.08 2.70
C VAL A 394 -7.13 -35.30 2.73
N GLY A 395 -7.65 -35.69 3.90
CA GLY A 395 -8.97 -36.29 4.01
C GLY A 395 -10.05 -35.46 3.32
N GLN A 396 -10.84 -36.08 2.43
CA GLN A 396 -11.87 -35.41 1.63
C GLN A 396 -13.04 -34.79 2.44
N ARG A 397 -13.00 -34.82 3.77
CA ARG A 397 -14.11 -34.36 4.63
C ARG A 397 -13.89 -32.90 5.04
N GLY A 398 -14.27 -31.99 4.15
CA GLY A 398 -14.36 -30.55 4.42
C GLY A 398 -14.18 -29.72 3.17
N SER A 399 -15.03 -28.72 2.96
CA SER A 399 -14.87 -27.74 1.89
C SER A 399 -13.76 -26.72 2.18
N LEU A 400 -13.41 -26.55 3.46
CA LEU A 400 -12.40 -25.61 3.97
C LEU A 400 -11.21 -26.37 4.55
N LEU A 401 -10.02 -25.95 4.15
CA LEU A 401 -8.73 -26.46 4.62
C LEU A 401 -8.03 -25.36 5.40
N GLN A 402 -7.38 -25.71 6.51
CA GLN A 402 -6.44 -24.80 7.16
C GLN A 402 -5.20 -24.66 6.29
N ALA A 403 -4.68 -23.44 6.18
CA ALA A 403 -3.44 -23.17 5.49
C ALA A 403 -2.60 -22.14 6.21
N GLN A 404 -1.29 -22.18 5.97
CA GLN A 404 -0.34 -21.17 6.44
C GLN A 404 0.51 -20.71 5.25
N THR A 405 0.76 -19.41 5.15
CA THR A 405 1.61 -18.85 4.10
C THR A 405 2.97 -18.45 4.68
N SER A 406 4.01 -18.46 3.84
CA SER A 406 5.16 -17.59 4.09
C SER A 406 4.75 -16.11 3.95
N ALA A 407 5.69 -15.19 4.16
CA ALA A 407 5.51 -13.81 3.72
C ALA A 407 5.18 -13.81 2.21
N ILE A 408 4.28 -12.92 1.80
CA ILE A 408 3.95 -12.70 0.40
C ILE A 408 4.71 -11.46 -0.03
N GLN A 409 5.60 -11.57 -1.02
CA GLN A 409 6.31 -10.41 -1.55
C GLN A 409 6.01 -10.24 -3.04
N VAL A 410 5.64 -9.02 -3.41
CA VAL A 410 5.23 -8.65 -4.77
C VAL A 410 5.93 -7.36 -5.15
N ASP A 411 6.63 -7.37 -6.27
CA ASP A 411 7.13 -6.15 -6.88
C ASP A 411 6.09 -5.60 -7.84
N VAL A 412 5.61 -4.38 -7.56
CA VAL A 412 4.70 -3.63 -8.42
C VAL A 412 5.53 -2.71 -9.30
N LEU A 413 5.42 -2.87 -10.61
CA LEU A 413 6.12 -2.05 -11.61
C LEU A 413 5.24 -0.86 -12.03
N ASP A 414 5.87 0.18 -12.58
CA ASP A 414 5.20 1.37 -13.15
C ASP A 414 4.17 1.03 -14.24
N SER A 415 4.40 -0.06 -14.97
CA SER A 415 3.48 -0.62 -15.96
C SER A 415 2.17 -1.13 -15.36
N GLY A 416 2.11 -1.32 -14.04
CA GLY A 416 1.05 -2.02 -13.33
C GLY A 416 1.21 -3.54 -13.31
N SER A 417 2.27 -4.08 -13.93
CA SER A 417 2.61 -5.50 -13.83
C SER A 417 3.11 -5.84 -12.43
N LEU A 418 2.82 -7.06 -12.00
CA LEU A 418 3.19 -7.59 -10.69
C LEU A 418 4.18 -8.74 -10.88
N GLU A 419 5.26 -8.74 -10.11
CA GLU A 419 6.21 -9.84 -10.03
C GLU A 419 6.16 -10.42 -8.61
N THR A 420 5.50 -11.56 -8.49
CA THR A 420 5.33 -12.29 -7.24
C THR A 420 6.58 -13.11 -6.98
N GLN A 421 7.28 -12.79 -5.89
CA GLN A 421 8.38 -13.59 -5.35
C GLN A 421 7.85 -14.93 -4.82
N ARG A 422 8.74 -15.85 -4.46
CA ARG A 422 8.33 -17.17 -3.96
C ARG A 422 7.45 -17.05 -2.71
N LEU A 423 6.21 -17.50 -2.88
CA LEU A 423 5.22 -17.71 -1.83
C LEU A 423 5.11 -19.20 -1.55
N ASP A 424 5.40 -19.62 -0.32
CA ASP A 424 5.16 -20.98 0.15
C ASP A 424 3.81 -21.06 0.88
N LEU A 425 3.09 -22.16 0.70
CA LEU A 425 1.78 -22.43 1.28
C LEU A 425 1.75 -23.85 1.86
N LEU A 426 1.47 -23.99 3.15
CA LEU A 426 1.25 -25.27 3.80
C LEU A 426 -0.26 -25.48 4.01
N VAL A 427 -0.85 -26.51 3.42
CA VAL A 427 -2.29 -26.79 3.45
C VAL A 427 -2.60 -28.09 4.19
N GLY A 428 -3.45 -28.05 5.22
CA GLY A 428 -3.86 -29.23 5.98
C GLY A 428 -3.13 -29.44 7.31
N GLY A 429 -2.48 -28.40 7.85
CA GLY A 429 -1.80 -28.40 9.15
C GLY A 429 -0.34 -28.87 9.11
N SER A 430 0.37 -28.80 10.24
CA SER A 430 1.81 -29.11 10.31
C SER A 430 2.14 -30.57 10.06
N THR A 431 1.38 -31.53 10.61
CA THR A 431 1.78 -32.94 10.58
C THR A 431 1.46 -33.66 9.27
N ARG A 432 0.40 -33.25 8.57
CA ARG A 432 -0.05 -33.85 7.29
C ARG A 432 -0.25 -32.81 6.20
N GLY A 433 0.39 -31.66 6.35
CA GLY A 433 0.26 -30.55 5.42
C GLY A 433 0.87 -30.84 4.05
N LEU A 434 0.13 -30.46 3.01
CA LEU A 434 0.62 -30.32 1.67
C LEU A 434 1.35 -28.98 1.54
N HIS A 435 2.67 -29.01 1.36
CA HIS A 435 3.47 -27.83 1.07
C HIS A 435 3.49 -27.56 -0.44
N LEU A 436 3.11 -26.36 -0.85
CA LEU A 436 3.14 -25.85 -2.23
C LEU A 436 3.95 -24.56 -2.26
N ALA A 437 4.47 -24.19 -3.43
CA ALA A 437 5.07 -22.88 -3.65
C ALA A 437 4.57 -22.26 -4.96
N THR A 438 4.50 -20.93 -5.04
CA THR A 438 4.19 -20.20 -6.28
C THR A 438 5.03 -18.95 -6.45
N TRP A 439 5.44 -18.63 -7.67
CA TRP A 439 6.16 -17.40 -8.03
C TRP A 439 5.95 -17.06 -9.51
N GLY A 440 6.27 -15.84 -9.93
CA GLY A 440 6.26 -15.43 -11.34
C GLY A 440 5.59 -14.08 -11.57
N LYS A 441 5.10 -13.87 -12.78
CA LYS A 441 4.59 -12.57 -13.24
C LYS A 441 3.09 -12.59 -13.48
N VAL A 442 2.45 -11.47 -13.18
CA VAL A 442 1.04 -11.22 -13.41
C VAL A 442 0.91 -9.86 -14.09
N ASP A 443 0.12 -9.81 -15.16
CA ASP A 443 -0.23 -8.58 -15.86
C ASP A 443 -1.74 -8.35 -15.74
N PRO A 444 -2.18 -7.57 -14.73
CA PRO A 444 -3.60 -7.30 -14.51
C PRO A 444 -4.25 -6.53 -15.65
N LYS A 445 -3.48 -5.73 -16.39
CA LYS A 445 -4.00 -4.88 -17.46
C LYS A 445 -4.40 -5.72 -18.67
N ASN A 446 -3.61 -6.74 -18.99
CA ASN A 446 -3.87 -7.64 -20.11
C ASN A 446 -4.61 -8.92 -19.70
N ASP A 447 -4.99 -9.06 -18.42
CA ASP A 447 -5.57 -10.28 -17.84
C ASP A 447 -4.71 -11.53 -18.16
N GLN A 448 -3.40 -11.44 -17.89
CA GLN A 448 -2.45 -12.52 -18.14
C GLN A 448 -1.66 -12.91 -16.91
N ILE A 449 -1.36 -14.21 -16.79
CA ILE A 449 -0.45 -14.75 -15.78
C ILE A 449 0.61 -15.63 -16.43
N SER A 450 1.82 -15.57 -15.88
CA SER A 450 2.94 -16.46 -16.21
C SER A 450 3.67 -16.78 -14.90
N MET A 451 3.24 -17.86 -14.26
CA MET A 451 3.70 -18.26 -12.93
C MET A 451 4.17 -19.72 -12.92
N TRP A 452 4.81 -20.10 -11.83
CA TRP A 452 5.21 -21.46 -11.51
C TRP A 452 4.47 -21.95 -10.28
N LEU A 453 4.07 -23.22 -10.29
CA LEU A 453 3.58 -23.97 -9.15
C LEU A 453 4.63 -25.02 -8.78
N GLY A 454 5.30 -24.80 -7.66
CA GLY A 454 6.33 -25.67 -7.11
C GLY A 454 5.78 -26.71 -6.14
N PHE A 455 6.29 -27.93 -6.26
CA PHE A 455 6.10 -29.03 -5.29
C PHE A 455 7.43 -29.32 -4.60
N PRO A 456 7.64 -28.85 -3.36
CA PRO A 456 8.83 -29.15 -2.56
C PRO A 456 9.00 -30.65 -2.29
N ALA A 457 10.22 -31.08 -1.98
CA ALA A 457 10.58 -32.47 -1.67
C ALA A 457 9.65 -33.14 -0.65
N ALA A 458 9.28 -32.42 0.42
CA ALA A 458 8.37 -32.91 1.46
C ALA A 458 6.97 -33.28 0.93
N SER A 459 6.51 -32.63 -0.12
CA SER A 459 5.25 -32.96 -0.78
C SER A 459 5.42 -34.05 -1.83
N LEU A 460 6.55 -34.06 -2.53
CA LEU A 460 6.90 -35.08 -3.53
C LEU A 460 7.15 -36.46 -2.90
N SER A 461 7.61 -36.54 -1.65
CA SER A 461 7.79 -37.81 -0.94
C SER A 461 6.49 -38.61 -0.82
N ARG A 462 5.33 -37.94 -0.85
CA ARG A 462 4.00 -38.58 -0.88
C ARG A 462 3.71 -39.36 -2.16
N LEU A 463 4.41 -39.02 -3.25
CA LEU A 463 4.39 -39.77 -4.50
C LEU A 463 5.36 -40.97 -4.48
N GLY A 464 5.97 -41.26 -3.33
CA GLY A 464 6.97 -42.32 -3.18
C GLY A 464 8.40 -41.90 -3.53
N LEU A 465 8.63 -40.61 -3.83
CA LEU A 465 9.95 -40.06 -4.14
C LEU A 465 10.75 -39.79 -2.86
N LYS A 466 11.39 -40.84 -2.31
CA LYS A 466 12.23 -40.73 -1.10
C LYS A 466 13.65 -40.26 -1.42
N GLY A 467 14.31 -39.62 -0.45
CA GLY A 467 15.73 -39.25 -0.54
C GLY A 467 16.05 -38.07 -1.48
N LEU A 468 15.03 -37.30 -1.86
CA LEU A 468 15.21 -36.03 -2.53
C LEU A 468 15.93 -35.03 -1.60
N PRO A 469 16.82 -34.17 -2.12
CA PRO A 469 17.35 -33.04 -1.36
C PRO A 469 16.21 -32.18 -0.81
N ARG A 470 16.35 -31.62 0.39
CA ARG A 470 15.28 -30.85 1.03
C ARG A 470 14.87 -29.62 0.21
N GLU A 471 15.84 -28.99 -0.42
CA GLU A 471 15.67 -27.85 -1.32
C GLU A 471 15.09 -28.23 -2.70
N ALA A 472 14.98 -29.53 -3.00
CA ALA A 472 14.45 -29.98 -4.28
C ALA A 472 12.99 -29.56 -4.43
N MET A 473 12.68 -29.02 -5.61
CA MET A 473 11.34 -28.55 -5.94
C MET A 473 11.04 -28.91 -7.37
N LEU A 474 9.83 -29.42 -7.61
CA LEU A 474 9.31 -29.66 -8.95
C LEU A 474 8.45 -28.48 -9.41
N PRO A 475 8.92 -27.62 -10.33
CA PRO A 475 8.12 -26.52 -10.88
C PRO A 475 7.22 -27.00 -12.04
N ILE A 476 5.96 -26.54 -12.02
CA ILE A 476 4.98 -26.72 -13.10
C ILE A 476 4.47 -25.36 -13.54
N ALA A 477 4.52 -25.07 -14.84
CA ALA A 477 4.07 -23.78 -15.38
C ALA A 477 2.56 -23.58 -15.21
N VAL A 478 2.18 -22.35 -14.86
CA VAL A 478 0.82 -21.84 -14.76
C VAL A 478 0.69 -20.62 -15.68
N GLN A 479 -0.12 -20.73 -16.71
CA GLN A 479 -0.29 -19.72 -17.75
C GLN A 479 -1.77 -19.47 -18.04
N GLY A 480 -2.10 -18.39 -18.73
CA GLY A 480 -3.48 -18.07 -19.13
C GLY A 480 -3.94 -16.76 -18.52
N SER A 481 -5.24 -16.64 -18.24
CA SER A 481 -5.80 -15.44 -17.63
C SER A 481 -5.90 -15.53 -16.10
N LEU A 482 -6.08 -14.39 -15.42
CA LEU A 482 -6.25 -14.35 -13.96
C LEU A 482 -7.47 -15.17 -13.51
N HIS A 483 -8.54 -15.11 -14.30
CA HIS A 483 -9.79 -15.81 -13.99
C HIS A 483 -9.79 -17.29 -14.38
N GLN A 484 -8.93 -17.69 -15.32
CA GLN A 484 -8.84 -19.07 -15.81
C GLN A 484 -7.38 -19.53 -15.91
N PRO A 485 -6.67 -19.66 -14.77
CA PRO A 485 -5.30 -20.16 -14.76
C PRO A 485 -5.26 -21.61 -15.29
N ARG A 486 -4.36 -21.87 -16.24
CA ARG A 486 -4.12 -23.19 -16.82
C ARG A 486 -2.76 -23.71 -16.38
N VAL A 487 -2.77 -24.81 -15.64
CA VAL A 487 -1.54 -25.50 -15.23
C VAL A 487 -1.21 -26.61 -16.21
N LYS A 488 0.05 -26.74 -16.58
CA LYS A 488 0.56 -27.82 -17.44
C LYS A 488 0.75 -29.13 -16.66
N TRP A 489 -0.35 -29.69 -16.14
CA TRP A 489 -0.32 -30.89 -15.31
C TRP A 489 0.36 -32.10 -15.97
N LEU A 490 0.15 -32.28 -17.28
CA LEU A 490 0.74 -33.39 -18.03
C LEU A 490 2.28 -33.36 -17.97
N ASP A 491 2.87 -32.17 -18.06
CA ASP A 491 4.31 -31.99 -17.95
C ASP A 491 4.77 -32.36 -16.53
N GLY A 492 4.03 -31.93 -15.51
CA GLY A 492 4.24 -32.35 -14.11
C GLY A 492 4.29 -33.86 -13.93
N TYR A 493 3.33 -34.60 -14.48
CA TYR A 493 3.32 -36.07 -14.39
C TYR A 493 4.53 -36.70 -15.08
N ARG A 494 4.95 -36.17 -16.23
CA ARG A 494 6.18 -36.61 -16.92
C ARG A 494 7.42 -36.36 -16.06
N LYS A 495 7.52 -35.20 -15.41
CA LYS A 495 8.65 -34.88 -14.52
C LYS A 495 8.69 -35.80 -13.31
N VAL A 496 7.54 -36.07 -12.68
CA VAL A 496 7.44 -37.05 -11.58
C VAL A 496 7.87 -38.44 -12.04
N ALA A 497 7.42 -38.89 -13.21
CA ALA A 497 7.80 -40.20 -13.74
C ALA A 497 9.31 -40.30 -13.99
N ALA A 498 9.93 -39.24 -14.54
CA ALA A 498 11.37 -39.15 -14.73
C ALA A 498 12.13 -39.11 -13.40
N LEU A 499 11.62 -38.41 -12.38
CA LEU A 499 12.21 -38.42 -11.05
C LEU A 499 12.07 -39.79 -10.37
N ALA A 500 10.96 -40.50 -10.59
CA ALA A 500 10.73 -41.83 -10.03
C ALA A 500 11.68 -42.89 -10.60
N THR A 501 12.17 -42.73 -11.84
CA THR A 501 13.18 -43.65 -12.39
C THR A 501 14.56 -43.40 -11.79
N VAL A 502 14.91 -42.13 -11.50
CA VAL A 502 16.20 -41.75 -10.90
C VAL A 502 16.24 -42.07 -9.40
N TYR A 503 15.15 -41.79 -8.69
CA TYR A 503 15.02 -41.96 -7.24
C TYR A 503 14.21 -43.21 -6.85
N LYS A 504 14.15 -44.20 -7.74
CA LYS A 504 13.45 -45.45 -7.46
C LYS A 504 13.99 -45.99 -6.13
N PRO A 505 13.14 -46.19 -5.11
CA PRO A 505 13.61 -46.77 -3.87
C PRO A 505 14.25 -48.10 -4.24
N ALA A 506 15.54 -48.28 -3.89
CA ALA A 506 16.22 -49.55 -4.04
C ALA A 506 15.30 -50.56 -3.35
N ALA A 507 14.62 -51.39 -4.15
CA ALA A 507 13.73 -52.41 -3.63
C ALA A 507 14.58 -53.17 -2.61
N ALA A 508 14.01 -53.41 -1.43
CA ALA A 508 14.66 -54.03 -0.29
C ALA A 508 15.06 -55.49 -0.59
N GLU A 509 15.85 -55.71 -1.64
CA GLU A 509 16.41 -56.97 -2.07
C GLU A 509 17.65 -57.26 -1.23
N GLY A 510 17.40 -57.55 0.05
CA GLY A 510 18.10 -58.55 0.86
C GLY A 510 19.61 -58.44 1.09
N SER A 511 20.32 -57.46 0.52
CA SER A 511 21.77 -57.39 0.58
C SER A 511 22.18 -56.12 1.31
N ALA A 512 22.47 -56.25 2.60
CA ALA A 512 22.95 -55.19 3.48
C ALA A 512 24.39 -54.74 3.14
N GLU A 513 24.69 -54.59 1.85
CA GLU A 513 25.97 -54.05 1.40
C GLU A 513 25.83 -52.53 1.33
N THR A 514 26.52 -51.87 2.25
CA THR A 514 26.42 -50.45 2.57
C THR A 514 26.85 -49.62 1.36
N GLN A 515 25.94 -49.33 0.45
CA GLN A 515 26.21 -48.42 -0.66
C GLN A 515 26.48 -47.03 -0.06
N PRO A 516 27.66 -46.42 -0.30
CA PRO A 516 28.00 -45.14 0.30
C PRO A 516 26.98 -44.10 -0.13
N ALA A 517 26.34 -43.45 0.85
CA ALA A 517 25.38 -42.39 0.58
C ALA A 517 26.05 -41.32 -0.28
N ALA A 518 25.70 -41.26 -1.56
CA ALA A 518 26.22 -40.24 -2.47
C ALA A 518 26.05 -38.86 -1.84
N ALA A 519 27.12 -38.05 -1.87
CA ALA A 519 27.17 -36.75 -1.20
C ALA A 519 25.94 -35.89 -1.58
N PRO A 520 25.33 -35.16 -0.63
CA PRO A 520 24.12 -34.35 -0.88
C PRO A 520 24.25 -33.38 -2.06
N SER A 521 25.44 -32.80 -2.26
CA SER A 521 25.73 -31.90 -3.38
C SER A 521 25.59 -32.56 -4.75
N LEU A 522 25.97 -33.83 -4.87
CA LEU A 522 25.90 -34.59 -6.12
C LEU A 522 24.46 -34.99 -6.45
N ARG A 523 23.63 -35.25 -5.42
CA ARG A 523 22.18 -35.46 -5.61
C ARG A 523 21.49 -34.19 -6.07
N ARG A 524 21.90 -33.02 -5.56
CA ARG A 524 21.36 -31.72 -5.95
C ARG A 524 21.67 -31.39 -7.41
N SER A 525 22.91 -31.59 -7.86
CA SER A 525 23.29 -31.32 -9.24
C SER A 525 22.54 -32.21 -10.23
N VAL A 526 22.40 -33.51 -9.93
CA VAL A 526 21.65 -34.46 -10.78
C VAL A 526 20.17 -34.07 -10.86
N PHE A 527 19.56 -33.67 -9.74
CA PHE A 527 18.18 -33.21 -9.73
C PHE A 527 17.99 -31.93 -10.56
N GLN A 528 18.87 -30.94 -10.41
CA GLN A 528 18.80 -29.69 -11.16
C GLN A 528 19.05 -29.90 -12.66
N GLU A 529 20.01 -30.74 -13.03
CA GLU A 529 20.32 -31.07 -14.43
C GLU A 529 19.14 -31.81 -15.08
N ALA A 530 18.51 -32.73 -14.36
CA ALA A 530 17.27 -33.38 -14.81
C ALA A 530 16.18 -32.34 -15.08
N LEU A 531 15.92 -31.41 -14.15
CA LEU A 531 14.92 -30.36 -14.36
C LEU A 531 15.26 -29.42 -15.52
N GLN A 532 16.53 -29.00 -15.65
CA GLN A 532 16.98 -28.11 -16.72
C GLN A 532 16.86 -28.78 -18.09
N SER A 533 17.26 -30.05 -18.20
CA SER A 533 17.10 -30.82 -19.45
C SER A 533 15.64 -30.93 -19.87
N MET A 534 14.73 -31.12 -18.90
CA MET A 534 13.30 -31.17 -19.16
C MET A 534 12.75 -29.80 -19.58
N ALA A 535 13.14 -28.72 -18.90
CA ALA A 535 12.69 -27.38 -19.24
C ALA A 535 13.19 -26.91 -20.61
N ALA A 536 14.44 -27.24 -20.97
CA ALA A 536 14.99 -26.97 -22.30
C ALA A 536 14.17 -27.68 -23.40
N SER A 537 13.68 -28.90 -23.14
CA SER A 537 12.80 -29.61 -24.07
C SER A 537 11.43 -28.96 -24.23
N GLU A 538 11.00 -28.16 -23.25
CA GLU A 538 9.74 -27.41 -23.24
C GLU A 538 9.87 -26.00 -23.86
N GLY A 539 11.07 -25.63 -24.34
CA GLY A 539 11.36 -24.32 -24.93
C GLY A 539 11.46 -23.19 -23.91
N ALA A 540 11.47 -23.49 -22.61
CA ALA A 540 11.73 -22.51 -21.57
C ALA A 540 13.24 -22.18 -21.52
N LEU A 541 13.57 -20.91 -21.35
CA LEU A 541 14.96 -20.52 -21.13
C LEU A 541 15.39 -21.06 -19.75
N ALA A 542 16.62 -21.56 -19.64
CA ALA A 542 17.12 -22.15 -18.40
C ALA A 542 17.04 -21.18 -17.20
N GLU A 543 17.18 -19.87 -17.45
CA GLU A 543 17.04 -18.80 -16.46
C GLU A 543 15.61 -18.64 -15.92
N GLU A 544 14.58 -19.01 -16.69
CA GLU A 544 13.18 -18.89 -16.26
C GLU A 544 12.76 -19.96 -15.24
N VAL A 545 13.59 -20.98 -15.06
CA VAL A 545 13.32 -22.18 -14.24
C VAL A 545 14.03 -22.11 -12.89
N GLU A 546 14.81 -21.06 -12.64
CA GLU A 546 15.50 -20.91 -11.36
C GLU A 546 14.47 -20.79 -10.23
N VAL A 547 14.51 -21.74 -9.29
CA VAL A 547 13.61 -21.77 -8.13
C VAL A 547 14.12 -20.72 -7.15
N PRO A 548 13.33 -19.68 -6.83
CA PRO A 548 13.78 -18.68 -5.88
C PRO A 548 13.93 -19.30 -4.48
N PRO A 549 14.87 -18.81 -3.66
CA PRO A 549 14.90 -19.16 -2.25
C PRO A 549 13.62 -18.64 -1.54
N PRO A 550 13.23 -19.24 -0.40
CA PRO A 550 12.19 -18.65 0.46
C PRO A 550 12.59 -17.24 0.90
N ILE A 551 11.63 -16.31 0.95
CA ILE A 551 11.88 -14.88 1.22
C ILE A 551 12.64 -14.64 2.54
N ASP A 552 12.22 -15.29 3.62
CA ASP A 552 12.80 -15.10 4.95
C ASP A 552 13.86 -16.18 5.30
N GLY A 553 14.24 -17.01 4.32
CA GLY A 553 15.17 -18.14 4.50
C GLY A 553 14.62 -19.32 5.31
N VAL A 554 13.70 -19.08 6.25
CA VAL A 554 13.05 -20.09 7.09
C VAL A 554 11.52 -19.96 6.96
N LEU A 555 10.83 -21.09 6.81
CA LEU A 555 9.37 -21.08 6.69
C LEU A 555 8.69 -20.96 8.06
N PRO A 556 7.49 -20.35 8.18
CA PRO A 556 6.82 -20.15 9.47
C PRO A 556 6.47 -21.42 10.26
N TRP A 557 6.37 -22.56 9.57
CA TRP A 557 6.12 -23.88 10.17
C TRP A 557 7.40 -24.71 10.35
N GLU A 558 8.55 -24.15 10.03
CA GLU A 558 9.86 -24.74 10.31
C GLU A 558 10.39 -24.20 11.63
N THR A 559 11.01 -25.08 12.42
CA THR A 559 11.66 -24.70 13.68
C THR A 559 13.16 -24.72 13.46
N VAL A 560 13.85 -23.62 13.75
CA VAL A 560 15.33 -23.61 13.76
C VAL A 560 15.78 -24.14 15.12
N GLN A 561 16.51 -25.25 15.13
CA GLN A 561 17.15 -25.79 16.32
C GLN A 561 18.36 -24.94 16.73
N GLU A 562 18.84 -25.10 17.96
CA GLU A 562 19.98 -24.34 18.51
C GLU A 562 21.27 -24.52 17.71
N ASP A 563 21.43 -25.64 17.01
CA ASP A 563 22.58 -25.92 16.12
C ASP A 563 22.47 -25.27 14.74
N GLY A 564 21.41 -24.48 14.50
CA GLY A 564 21.10 -23.85 13.22
C GLY A 564 20.49 -24.81 12.19
N SER A 565 20.32 -26.09 12.54
CA SER A 565 19.57 -27.02 11.70
C SER A 565 18.10 -26.64 11.71
N ILE A 566 17.47 -26.70 10.56
CA ILE A 566 16.04 -26.41 10.45
C ILE A 566 15.33 -27.75 10.56
N VAL A 567 14.40 -27.92 11.48
CA VAL A 567 13.51 -29.08 11.53
C VAL A 567 12.13 -28.67 11.07
N SER A 568 11.66 -29.33 10.02
CA SER A 568 10.28 -29.17 9.58
C SER A 568 9.36 -29.86 10.58
N THR A 569 8.34 -29.17 11.07
CA THR A 569 7.28 -29.81 11.88
C THR A 569 6.40 -30.74 11.04
N VAL A 570 6.56 -30.71 9.71
CA VAL A 570 6.01 -31.70 8.77
C VAL A 570 6.90 -32.93 8.83
N SER A 571 6.64 -33.83 9.79
CA SER A 571 7.47 -35.02 10.02
C SER A 571 7.52 -35.92 8.79
N GLU A 572 8.73 -36.29 8.35
CA GLU A 572 8.96 -37.40 7.41
C GLU A 572 8.64 -38.77 8.06
N ASP A 573 8.58 -38.85 9.39
CA ASP A 573 8.37 -40.08 10.16
C ASP A 573 6.88 -40.44 10.38
N ALA A 574 6.11 -40.46 9.29
CA ALA A 574 4.88 -41.26 9.27
C ALA A 574 5.19 -42.68 8.76
N ASP A 575 6.28 -43.29 9.24
CA ASP A 575 6.47 -44.73 9.11
C ASP A 575 5.45 -45.43 10.03
N GLY A 576 4.71 -46.36 9.44
CA GLY A 576 3.51 -46.93 10.02
C GLY A 576 3.80 -47.85 11.21
N ASP A 577 3.16 -47.54 12.34
CA ASP A 577 2.72 -48.56 13.28
C ASP A 577 1.26 -48.92 12.99
N GLY A 578 1.07 -50.15 12.52
CA GLY A 578 -0.22 -50.70 12.12
C GLY A 578 -1.21 -50.88 13.28
N ILE A 579 -2.43 -50.37 13.09
CA ILE A 579 -3.75 -51.03 13.13
C ILE A 579 -4.12 -52.05 14.25
N LEU A 580 -3.27 -52.49 15.18
CA LEU A 580 -3.62 -53.57 16.13
C LEU A 580 -3.54 -53.28 17.65
N SER A 581 -3.32 -52.05 18.12
CA SER A 581 -3.23 -51.77 19.58
C SER A 581 -4.41 -51.00 20.21
N ALA A 582 -5.32 -50.39 19.45
CA ALA A 582 -6.45 -49.66 20.04
C ALA A 582 -7.67 -50.53 20.43
N VAL A 583 -7.63 -51.83 20.11
CA VAL A 583 -8.65 -52.84 20.49
C VAL A 583 -8.36 -53.45 21.88
N VAL A 584 -7.26 -53.08 22.54
CA VAL A 584 -6.86 -53.62 23.87
C VAL A 584 -6.90 -52.54 24.98
N GLY A 585 -7.49 -51.37 24.69
CA GLY A 585 -7.81 -50.29 25.65
C GLY A 585 -9.05 -50.55 26.52
N THR A 586 -9.43 -51.82 26.63
CA THR A 586 -10.29 -52.49 27.62
C THR A 586 -9.91 -52.19 29.09
N LEU A 587 -8.95 -51.27 29.33
CA LEU A 587 -8.61 -50.65 30.61
C LEU A 587 -9.50 -49.43 30.97
N GLY A 588 -10.28 -48.86 30.03
CA GLY A 588 -11.31 -47.82 30.33
C GLY A 588 -12.46 -48.31 31.22
N HIS A 589 -12.50 -49.63 31.45
CA HIS A 589 -13.17 -50.32 32.54
C HIS A 589 -12.83 -49.74 33.95
N LEU A 590 -11.85 -48.83 34.07
CA LEU A 590 -11.59 -48.02 35.26
C LEU A 590 -12.47 -46.76 35.41
N VAL A 591 -13.03 -46.17 34.35
CA VAL A 591 -14.00 -45.05 34.47
C VAL A 591 -15.41 -45.55 34.85
N ARG A 592 -15.61 -46.87 34.80
CA ARG A 592 -16.65 -47.59 35.56
C ARG A 592 -16.68 -47.21 37.06
N LYS A 593 -15.60 -46.64 37.63
CA LYS A 593 -15.57 -46.05 38.98
C LYS A 593 -16.14 -44.62 39.08
N ALA A 594 -16.13 -43.82 38.01
CA ALA A 594 -16.78 -42.51 38.01
C ALA A 594 -18.31 -42.63 38.02
N ALA A 595 -18.84 -43.69 37.40
CA ALA A 595 -20.24 -44.07 37.49
C ALA A 595 -20.68 -44.48 38.92
N VAL A 596 -19.74 -44.89 39.79
CA VAL A 596 -20.00 -45.20 41.21
C VAL A 596 -19.95 -43.94 42.10
N ALA A 597 -19.22 -42.90 41.70
CA ALA A 597 -19.24 -41.59 42.36
C ALA A 597 -20.55 -40.83 42.08
N LEU A 598 -21.09 -40.96 40.87
CA LEU A 598 -22.42 -40.45 40.48
C LEU A 598 -23.58 -41.17 41.20
N GLY A 599 -23.38 -42.38 41.70
CA GLY A 599 -24.37 -43.14 42.48
C GLY A 599 -24.41 -42.81 43.98
N ARG A 600 -23.42 -42.10 44.54
CA ARG A 600 -23.37 -41.76 45.99
C ARG A 600 -23.76 -40.32 46.31
N ILE A 601 -23.75 -39.41 45.33
CA ILE A 601 -24.18 -38.02 45.52
C ILE A 601 -25.71 -37.90 45.42
N LEU A 602 -26.38 -38.83 44.74
CA LEU A 602 -27.85 -38.93 44.63
C LEU A 602 -28.52 -39.70 45.80
N HIS A 603 -27.81 -39.92 46.91
CA HIS A 603 -28.36 -40.62 48.08
C HIS A 603 -28.06 -39.93 49.44
N ILE A 604 -27.42 -38.74 49.43
CA ILE A 604 -27.14 -37.93 50.65
C ILE A 604 -27.43 -36.41 50.45
N LEU A 605 -27.86 -35.98 49.26
CA LEU A 605 -28.50 -34.69 48.95
C LEU A 605 -29.74 -34.98 48.09
#